data_AF-A0A7J5EVU5-F1
#
_entry.id   AF-A0A7J5EVU5-F1
#
_cell.length_a   1.000
_cell.length_b   1.000
_cell.length_c   1.000
_cell.angle_alpha   90.00
_cell.angle_beta   90.00
_cell.angle_gamma   90.00
#
_symmetry.space_group_name_H-M   'P 1'
#
loop_
_entity.id
_entity.type
_entity.pdbx_description
1 polymer ?
#
loop_
_entity_poly.entity_id
_entity_poly.type
_entity_poly.pdbx_seq_one_letter_code
_entity_poly.pdbx_strand_id
1 'polypeptide(L)'
;MDGSAEGRLTRGQVAHRLNISVSTVRRYEGVRLHPTVDGNDVRWFDAREVAALAAELVNEASTQRPNARGSAIAPHTRSPGEIAALVFERLEQRQSLAEIVIGLRIAPETVRTLFDQWTLGLTEGQLRMHREPAVPRTNEIPRVTQDVLASHLARLPEGELTRISVARYRGAYAHGDHDYLRVNELGGFHAAGPVAVDEIVRRYGGGSLRITAYGFDPGGVRWEMLVDGLTPA
;
A
#
# COMPACT_ATOMS: atom_id res chain seq x y z
N MET A 1 37.18 -29.20 20.63
CA MET A 1 36.54 -28.25 21.55
C MET A 1 35.66 -27.36 20.69
N ASP A 2 34.44 -27.81 20.42
CA ASP A 2 33.49 -27.13 19.53
C ASP A 2 32.72 -26.08 20.34
N GLY A 3 33.28 -24.86 20.37
CA GLY A 3 32.70 -23.70 21.03
C GLY A 3 31.67 -23.00 20.14
N SER A 4 30.44 -23.50 20.17
CA SER A 4 29.16 -22.81 20.00
C SER A 4 29.02 -21.72 18.91
N ALA A 5 28.51 -22.15 17.75
CA ALA A 5 27.80 -21.31 16.78
C ALA A 5 26.43 -20.77 17.30
N GLU A 6 26.11 -20.91 18.58
CA GLU A 6 24.79 -20.58 19.17
C GLU A 6 24.56 -19.08 19.42
N GLY A 7 25.56 -18.23 19.19
CA GLY A 7 25.49 -16.81 19.50
C GLY A 7 25.21 -15.90 18.30
N ARG A 8 25.20 -16.40 17.06
CA ARG A 8 25.17 -15.55 15.85
C ARG A 8 23.87 -15.72 15.07
N LEU A 9 23.12 -14.63 14.94
CA LEU A 9 21.85 -14.59 14.21
C LEU A 9 22.02 -13.83 12.90
N THR A 10 21.31 -14.25 11.87
CA THR A 10 21.16 -13.49 10.62
C THR A 10 20.03 -12.47 10.74
N ARG A 11 19.99 -11.47 9.84
CA ARG A 11 18.90 -10.47 9.79
C ARG A 11 17.50 -11.09 9.81
N GLY A 12 17.30 -12.18 9.08
CA GLY A 12 16.02 -12.88 9.02
C GLY A 12 15.64 -13.52 10.37
N GLN A 13 16.62 -14.13 11.05
CA GLN A 13 16.40 -14.71 12.37
C GLN A 13 16.17 -13.64 13.44
N VAL A 14 16.87 -12.49 13.36
CA VAL A 14 16.64 -11.34 14.24
C VAL A 14 15.24 -10.76 14.03
N ALA A 15 14.83 -10.54 12.77
CA ALA A 15 13.51 -10.05 12.41
C ALA A 15 12.40 -10.95 12.98
N HIS A 16 12.55 -12.26 12.81
CA HIS A 16 11.60 -13.23 13.34
C HIS A 16 11.55 -13.21 14.88
N ARG A 17 12.71 -13.19 15.55
CA ARG A 17 12.81 -13.24 17.01
C ARG A 17 12.29 -11.97 17.70
N LEU A 18 12.42 -10.82 17.05
CA LEU A 18 11.93 -9.54 17.54
C LEU A 18 10.51 -9.21 17.05
N ASN A 19 9.92 -10.05 16.19
CA ASN A 19 8.64 -9.83 15.54
C ASN A 19 8.54 -8.47 14.81
N ILE A 20 9.59 -8.11 14.08
CA ILE A 20 9.68 -6.86 13.30
C ILE A 20 10.15 -7.16 11.87
N SER A 21 9.97 -6.21 10.95
CA SER A 21 10.43 -6.37 9.58
C SER A 21 11.96 -6.39 9.48
N VAL A 22 12.51 -7.10 8.48
CA VAL A 22 13.95 -7.08 8.15
C VAL A 22 14.43 -5.65 7.84
N SER A 23 13.57 -4.83 7.24
CA SER A 23 13.85 -3.42 7.00
C SER A 23 14.03 -2.62 8.30
N THR A 24 13.27 -2.95 9.34
CA THR A 24 13.44 -2.36 10.68
C THR A 24 14.75 -2.81 11.31
N VAL A 25 15.11 -4.10 11.18
CA VAL A 25 16.43 -4.60 11.63
C VAL A 25 17.56 -3.81 10.98
N ARG A 26 17.50 -3.55 9.66
CA ARG A 26 18.48 -2.72 8.94
C ARG A 26 18.58 -1.29 9.46
N ARG A 27 17.48 -0.69 9.91
CA ARG A 27 17.48 0.66 10.51
C ARG A 27 18.10 0.67 11.90
N TYR A 28 18.06 -0.46 12.60
CA TYR A 28 18.65 -0.62 13.93
C TYR A 28 20.15 -0.94 13.85
N GLU A 29 20.66 -1.39 12.70
CA GLU A 29 22.09 -1.60 12.47
C GLU A 29 22.87 -0.29 12.64
N GLY A 30 23.90 -0.31 13.48
CA GLY A 30 24.75 0.84 13.79
C GLY A 30 24.17 1.82 14.81
N VAL A 31 22.96 1.55 15.33
CA VAL A 31 22.32 2.38 16.36
C VAL A 31 21.95 1.54 17.58
N ARG A 32 21.14 0.49 17.38
CA ARG A 32 20.63 -0.40 18.45
C ARG A 32 21.13 -1.84 18.32
N LEU A 33 21.63 -2.21 17.14
CA LEU A 33 22.21 -3.51 16.83
C LEU A 33 23.57 -3.30 16.15
N HIS A 34 24.57 -4.06 16.56
CA HIS A 34 25.95 -3.90 16.09
C HIS A 34 26.43 -5.19 15.44
N PRO A 35 25.99 -5.49 14.20
CA PRO A 35 26.37 -6.72 13.55
C PRO A 35 27.87 -6.73 13.21
N THR A 36 28.50 -7.88 13.39
CA THR A 36 29.84 -8.15 12.87
C THR A 36 29.74 -8.71 11.47
N VAL A 37 30.57 -8.22 10.55
CA VAL A 37 30.65 -8.72 9.17
C VAL A 37 31.72 -9.81 9.10
N ASP A 38 31.40 -10.97 8.52
CA ASP A 38 32.38 -12.03 8.26
C ASP A 38 33.10 -11.85 6.91
N GLY A 39 34.00 -12.78 6.58
CA GLY A 39 34.74 -12.76 5.31
C GLY A 39 33.88 -12.92 4.04
N ASN A 40 32.58 -13.20 4.17
CA ASN A 40 31.63 -13.36 3.08
C ASN A 40 30.63 -12.18 3.00
N ASP A 41 30.92 -11.06 3.66
CA ASP A 41 30.03 -9.88 3.79
C ASP A 41 28.67 -10.19 4.49
N VAL A 42 28.60 -11.30 5.23
CA VAL A 42 27.40 -11.65 5.99
C VAL A 42 27.45 -10.96 7.34
N ARG A 43 26.37 -10.22 7.63
CA ARG A 43 26.17 -9.54 8.92
C ARG A 43 25.57 -10.50 9.94
N TRP A 44 26.35 -10.75 10.99
CA TRP A 44 26.00 -11.60 12.12
C TRP A 44 25.70 -10.75 13.35
N PHE A 45 24.58 -11.01 13.99
CA PHE A 45 24.12 -10.33 15.19
C PHE A 45 24.35 -11.19 16.42
N ASP A 46 24.77 -10.57 17.53
CA ASP A 46 24.94 -11.28 18.80
C ASP A 46 23.56 -11.59 19.41
N ALA A 47 23.32 -12.85 19.76
CA ALA A 47 22.06 -13.30 20.34
C ALA A 47 21.74 -12.62 21.69
N ARG A 48 22.74 -12.22 22.47
CA ARG A 48 22.58 -11.48 23.74
C ARG A 48 22.18 -10.04 23.48
N GLU A 49 22.76 -9.39 22.47
CA GLU A 49 22.36 -8.04 22.04
C GLU A 49 20.90 -8.04 21.56
N VAL A 50 20.53 -9.03 20.75
CA VAL A 50 19.16 -9.22 20.26
C VAL A 50 18.20 -9.51 21.42
N ALA A 51 18.62 -10.29 22.43
CA ALA A 51 17.80 -10.53 23.62
C ALA A 51 17.64 -9.28 24.50
N ALA A 52 18.69 -8.46 24.63
CA ALA A 52 18.62 -7.18 25.33
C ALA A 52 17.67 -6.21 24.62
N LEU A 53 17.75 -6.14 23.29
CA LEU A 53 16.81 -5.34 22.49
C LEU A 53 15.39 -5.90 22.56
N ALA A 54 15.21 -7.22 22.60
CA ALA A 54 13.90 -7.83 22.81
C ALA A 54 13.30 -7.43 24.17
N ALA A 55 14.11 -7.49 25.23
CA ALA A 55 13.71 -7.07 26.57
C ALA A 55 13.40 -5.57 26.60
N GLU A 56 14.20 -4.74 25.92
CA GLU A 56 13.96 -3.31 25.78
C GLU A 56 12.65 -3.03 25.02
N LEU A 57 12.39 -3.70 23.89
CA LEU A 57 11.14 -3.55 23.13
C LEU A 57 9.92 -4.03 23.91
N VAL A 58 10.04 -5.11 24.69
CA VAL A 58 8.98 -5.57 25.59
C VAL A 58 8.77 -4.58 26.73
N ASN A 59 9.85 -4.02 27.28
CA ASN A 59 9.78 -3.02 28.34
C ASN A 59 9.20 -1.70 27.81
N GLU A 60 9.66 -1.21 26.67
CA GLU A 60 9.11 -0.07 25.92
C GLU A 60 7.62 -0.28 25.63
N ALA A 61 7.24 -1.46 25.13
CA ALA A 61 5.84 -1.84 24.91
C ALA A 61 5.04 -1.93 26.22
N SER A 62 5.68 -2.25 27.35
CA SER A 62 5.04 -2.30 28.67
C SER A 62 4.97 -0.92 29.35
N THR A 63 5.89 0.01 29.08
CA THR A 63 5.78 1.43 29.43
C THR A 63 4.85 2.21 28.48
N GLN A 64 4.65 1.72 27.25
CA GLN A 64 3.63 2.20 26.31
C GLN A 64 2.28 1.47 26.45
N ARG A 65 2.17 0.50 27.37
CA ARG A 65 0.86 0.10 27.91
C ARG A 65 0.47 1.15 28.95
N PRO A 66 -0.63 1.91 28.76
CA PRO A 66 -1.15 2.69 29.85
C PRO A 66 -1.57 1.71 30.95
N ASN A 67 -0.97 1.88 32.13
CA ASN A 67 -1.39 1.25 33.36
C ASN A 67 -2.91 1.30 33.47
N ALA A 68 -3.53 0.12 33.39
CA ALA A 68 -4.84 -0.13 33.95
C ALA A 68 -4.71 -0.04 35.48
N ARG A 69 -4.71 1.19 36.02
CA ARG A 69 -5.10 1.57 37.39
C ARG A 69 -4.83 3.06 37.59
N GLY A 70 -5.93 3.82 37.72
CA GLY A 70 -5.94 5.07 38.47
C GLY A 70 -5.31 6.28 37.78
N SER A 71 -5.88 6.74 36.66
CA SER A 71 -6.06 8.17 36.48
C SER A 71 -7.09 8.43 35.39
N ALA A 72 -8.17 9.11 35.77
CA ALA A 72 -9.12 9.69 34.84
C ALA A 72 -8.41 10.84 34.09
N ILE A 73 -7.61 10.51 33.08
CA ILE A 73 -7.22 11.48 32.07
C ILE A 73 -8.34 11.40 31.03
N ALA A 74 -9.16 12.44 31.01
CA ALA A 74 -10.20 12.63 30.01
C ALA A 74 -9.62 12.33 28.61
N PRO A 75 -10.34 11.59 27.75
CA PRO A 75 -9.88 11.36 26.40
C PRO A 75 -9.68 12.74 25.78
N HIS A 76 -8.47 13.04 25.30
CA HIS A 76 -8.39 13.98 24.20
C HIS A 76 -9.12 13.29 23.06
N THR A 77 -10.42 13.58 22.98
CA THR A 77 -11.30 13.19 21.90
C THR A 77 -10.70 13.83 20.66
N ARG A 78 -9.83 13.09 19.97
CA ARG A 78 -9.29 13.53 18.69
C ARG A 78 -10.49 13.93 17.85
N SER A 79 -10.44 15.15 17.33
CA SER A 79 -11.46 15.60 16.42
C SER A 79 -11.51 14.68 15.20
N PRO A 80 -12.68 14.56 14.53
CA PRO A 80 -12.78 13.81 13.29
C PRO A 80 -11.73 14.22 12.24
N GLY A 81 -11.37 15.51 12.19
CA GLY A 81 -10.36 16.04 11.28
C GLY A 81 -8.94 15.55 11.61
N GLU A 82 -8.57 15.48 12.89
CA GLU A 82 -7.27 14.92 13.30
C GLU A 82 -7.18 13.42 13.00
N ILE A 83 -8.28 12.68 13.18
CA ILE A 83 -8.35 11.27 12.80
C ILE A 83 -8.15 11.11 11.28
N ALA A 84 -8.84 11.94 10.48
CA ALA A 84 -8.71 11.92 9.02
C ALA A 84 -7.26 12.18 8.57
N ALA A 85 -6.63 13.22 9.10
CA ALA A 85 -5.24 13.56 8.77
C ALA A 85 -4.27 12.42 9.08
N LEU A 86 -4.39 11.81 10.27
CA LEU A 86 -3.56 10.68 10.68
C LEU A 86 -3.76 9.44 9.79
N VAL A 87 -5.01 9.18 9.38
CA VAL A 87 -5.30 8.07 8.45
C VAL A 87 -4.67 8.33 7.08
N PHE A 88 -4.81 9.53 6.53
CA PHE A 88 -4.23 9.87 5.22
C PHE A 88 -2.70 9.82 5.21
N GLU A 89 -2.05 10.31 6.27
CA GLU A 89 -0.60 10.20 6.41
C GLU A 89 -0.13 8.73 6.39
N ARG A 90 -0.87 7.82 7.04
CA ARG A 90 -0.53 6.39 7.09
C ARG A 90 -0.81 5.68 5.77
N LEU A 91 -1.86 6.09 5.06
CA LEU A 91 -2.15 5.60 3.70
C LEU A 91 -1.07 6.04 2.70
N GLU A 92 -0.56 7.27 2.82
CA GLU A 92 0.57 7.76 2.03
C GLU A 92 1.83 6.92 2.28
N GLN A 93 2.05 6.54 3.54
CA GLN A 93 3.11 5.61 3.96
C GLN A 93 2.86 4.14 3.56
N ARG A 94 1.82 3.86 2.78
CA ARG A 94 1.44 2.52 2.29
C ARG A 94 1.10 1.52 3.40
N GLN A 95 0.65 1.98 4.56
CA GLN A 95 0.15 1.08 5.60
C GLN A 95 -1.20 0.48 5.21
N SER A 96 -1.41 -0.78 5.57
CA SER A 96 -2.69 -1.45 5.36
C SER A 96 -3.78 -0.90 6.29
N LEU A 97 -5.05 -1.03 5.90
CA LEU A 97 -6.18 -0.58 6.73
C LEU A 97 -6.17 -1.23 8.13
N ALA A 98 -5.71 -2.48 8.22
CA ALA A 98 -5.59 -3.20 9.49
C ALA A 98 -4.52 -2.59 10.41
N GLU A 99 -3.34 -2.25 9.87
CA GLU A 99 -2.29 -1.57 10.61
C GLU A 99 -2.74 -0.18 11.10
N ILE A 100 -3.53 0.52 10.29
CA ILE A 100 -4.09 1.84 10.65
C ILE A 100 -5.11 1.70 11.79
N VAL A 101 -6.03 0.74 11.72
CA VAL A 101 -7.00 0.45 12.79
C VAL A 101 -6.29 0.13 14.10
N ILE A 102 -5.27 -0.73 14.05
CA ILE A 102 -4.51 -1.13 15.24
C ILE A 102 -3.69 0.06 15.78
N GLY A 103 -3.01 0.78 14.90
CA GLY A 103 -2.10 1.87 15.26
C GLY A 103 -2.83 3.10 15.81
N LEU A 104 -3.99 3.44 15.26
CA LEU A 104 -4.77 4.62 15.67
C LEU A 104 -5.88 4.29 16.69
N ARG A 105 -6.20 3.00 16.89
CA ARG A 105 -7.29 2.51 17.75
C ARG A 105 -8.65 3.12 17.39
N ILE A 106 -8.95 3.16 16.10
CA ILE A 106 -10.19 3.70 15.55
C ILE A 106 -11.00 2.58 14.90
N ALA A 107 -12.31 2.76 14.79
CA ALA A 107 -13.19 1.74 14.21
C ALA A 107 -12.81 1.47 12.74
N PRO A 108 -12.85 0.19 12.30
CA PRO A 108 -12.54 -0.16 10.92
C PRO A 108 -13.47 0.51 9.92
N GLU A 109 -14.72 0.77 10.28
CA GLU A 109 -15.69 1.51 9.47
C GLU A 109 -15.20 2.94 9.18
N THR A 110 -14.68 3.64 10.20
CA THR A 110 -14.11 4.99 10.04
C THR A 110 -12.92 4.99 9.08
N VAL A 111 -12.04 3.98 9.20
CA VAL A 111 -10.87 3.85 8.32
C VAL A 111 -11.28 3.55 6.88
N ARG A 112 -12.29 2.70 6.67
CA ARG A 112 -12.84 2.42 5.34
C ARG A 112 -13.42 3.69 4.69
N THR A 113 -14.26 4.42 5.42
CA THR A 113 -14.83 5.68 4.92
C THR A 113 -13.76 6.69 4.55
N LEU A 114 -12.71 6.83 5.36
CA LEU A 114 -11.60 7.73 5.06
C LEU A 114 -10.75 7.22 3.89
N PHE A 115 -10.50 5.92 3.80
CA PHE A 115 -9.82 5.33 2.63
C PHE A 115 -10.59 5.59 1.33
N ASP A 116 -11.92 5.46 1.35
CA ASP A 116 -12.76 5.80 0.22
C ASP A 116 -12.62 7.29 -0.15
N GLN A 117 -12.64 8.19 0.84
CA GLN A 117 -12.41 9.62 0.59
C GLN A 117 -11.01 9.92 0.02
N TRP A 118 -9.99 9.23 0.51
CA TRP A 118 -8.59 9.39 0.07
C TRP A 118 -8.39 8.89 -1.36
N THR A 119 -8.94 7.73 -1.70
CA THR A 119 -8.86 7.16 -3.06
C THR A 119 -9.59 8.00 -4.10
N LEU A 120 -10.67 8.67 -3.71
CA LEU A 120 -11.43 9.58 -4.58
C LEU A 120 -10.82 10.99 -4.65
N GLY A 121 -9.94 11.38 -3.72
CA GLY A 121 -9.44 12.75 -3.59
C GLY A 121 -10.45 13.67 -2.89
N LEU A 122 -9.95 14.57 -2.03
CA LEU A 122 -10.80 15.41 -1.16
C LEU A 122 -11.76 16.32 -1.93
N THR A 123 -11.33 16.86 -3.07
CA THR A 123 -12.16 17.72 -3.91
C THR A 123 -13.24 16.93 -4.67
N GLU A 124 -12.92 15.72 -5.12
CA GLU A 124 -13.86 14.86 -5.85
C GLU A 124 -14.86 14.17 -4.91
N GLY A 125 -14.41 13.74 -3.73
CA GLY A 125 -15.28 13.16 -2.69
C GLY A 125 -16.36 14.13 -2.22
N GLN A 126 -16.04 15.42 -2.14
CA GLN A 126 -16.99 16.47 -1.76
C GLN A 126 -17.97 16.82 -2.89
N LEU A 127 -17.53 16.75 -4.16
CA LEU A 127 -18.40 16.88 -5.34
C LEU A 127 -19.34 15.66 -5.50
N ARG A 128 -18.93 14.48 -5.04
CA ARG A 128 -19.71 13.23 -5.09
C ARG A 128 -20.76 13.09 -3.97
N MET A 129 -20.65 13.83 -2.86
CA MET A 129 -21.65 13.81 -1.78
C MET A 129 -22.94 14.57 -2.12
N HIS A 130 -22.91 15.48 -3.09
CA HIS A 130 -24.07 16.31 -3.47
C HIS A 130 -24.65 15.98 -4.85
N ARG A 131 -24.05 15.04 -5.58
CA ARG A 131 -24.46 14.67 -6.93
C ARG A 131 -24.20 13.20 -7.13
N GLU A 132 -25.23 12.47 -7.56
CA GLU A 132 -25.07 11.09 -8.03
C GLU A 132 -23.92 11.08 -9.04
N PRO A 133 -22.87 10.27 -8.82
CA PRO A 133 -21.63 10.47 -9.51
C PRO A 133 -21.82 10.18 -10.99
N ALA A 134 -21.30 11.08 -11.84
CA ALA A 134 -21.05 10.78 -13.24
C ALA A 134 -19.80 9.88 -13.34
N VAL A 135 -19.77 8.76 -12.59
CA VAL A 135 -18.85 7.68 -12.91
C VAL A 135 -19.40 7.04 -14.18
N PRO A 136 -18.55 6.77 -15.18
CA PRO A 136 -18.98 5.97 -16.30
C PRO A 136 -19.50 4.64 -15.78
N ARG A 137 -20.75 4.30 -16.10
CA ARG A 137 -21.30 2.96 -15.77
C ARG A 137 -20.39 1.91 -16.43
N THR A 138 -20.31 0.67 -15.93
CA THR A 138 -19.48 -0.39 -16.58
C THR A 138 -19.75 -0.53 -18.09
N ASN A 139 -20.96 -0.21 -18.53
CA ASN A 139 -21.38 -0.23 -19.93
C ASN A 139 -20.77 0.90 -20.78
N GLU A 140 -20.17 1.90 -20.13
CA GLU A 140 -19.56 3.09 -20.72
C GLU A 140 -18.04 2.94 -20.85
N ILE A 141 -17.42 2.00 -20.12
CA ILE A 141 -15.99 1.70 -20.30
C ILE A 141 -15.84 0.75 -21.50
N PRO A 142 -15.17 1.17 -22.59
CA PRO A 142 -15.02 0.33 -23.77
C PRO A 142 -14.18 -0.91 -23.43
N ARG A 143 -14.71 -2.08 -23.80
CA ARG A 143 -13.93 -3.31 -23.86
C ARG A 143 -13.10 -3.31 -25.14
N VAL A 144 -11.80 -3.48 -25.01
CA VAL A 144 -10.87 -3.42 -26.14
C VAL A 144 -9.92 -4.62 -26.16
N THR A 145 -9.31 -4.86 -27.32
CA THR A 145 -8.28 -5.88 -27.48
C THR A 145 -6.92 -5.38 -26.99
N GLN A 146 -5.97 -6.30 -26.81
CA GLN A 146 -4.59 -5.99 -26.45
C GLN A 146 -3.92 -5.04 -27.46
N ASP A 147 -4.20 -5.18 -28.77
CA ASP A 147 -3.64 -4.30 -29.81
C ASP A 147 -4.14 -2.86 -29.72
N VAL A 148 -5.41 -2.68 -29.36
CA VAL A 148 -5.99 -1.36 -29.14
C VAL A 148 -5.34 -0.72 -27.92
N LEU A 149 -5.19 -1.45 -26.81
CA LEU A 149 -4.44 -0.97 -25.65
C LEU A 149 -3.01 -0.58 -26.03
N ALA A 150 -2.29 -1.45 -26.74
CA ALA A 150 -0.92 -1.18 -27.19
C ALA A 150 -0.85 0.11 -28.01
N SER A 151 -1.82 0.32 -28.91
CA SER A 151 -1.91 1.53 -29.73
C SER A 151 -2.16 2.81 -28.90
N HIS A 152 -2.87 2.71 -27.78
CA HIS A 152 -3.07 3.84 -26.85
C HIS A 152 -1.83 4.11 -26.01
N LEU A 153 -1.19 3.06 -25.49
CA LEU A 153 0.04 3.18 -24.72
C LEU A 153 1.21 3.72 -25.58
N ALA A 154 1.27 3.35 -26.86
CA ALA A 154 2.28 3.85 -27.80
C ALA A 154 2.11 5.33 -28.15
N ARG A 155 0.91 5.90 -27.95
CA ARG A 155 0.57 7.30 -28.23
C ARG A 155 0.65 8.20 -26.99
N LEU A 156 1.14 7.69 -25.87
CA LEU A 156 1.34 8.51 -24.68
C LEU A 156 2.40 9.59 -24.96
N PRO A 157 2.13 10.86 -24.58
CA PRO A 157 3.01 11.97 -24.90
C PRO A 157 4.38 11.81 -24.24
N GLU A 158 5.43 12.02 -25.02
CA GLU A 158 6.79 12.13 -24.50
C GLU A 158 6.95 13.43 -23.71
N GLY A 159 7.65 13.37 -22.57
CA GLY A 159 7.92 14.54 -21.74
C GLY A 159 6.78 14.99 -20.82
N GLU A 160 5.57 14.42 -20.95
CA GLU A 160 4.46 14.65 -20.02
C GLU A 160 4.23 13.44 -19.12
N LEU A 161 4.13 13.67 -17.80
CA LEU A 161 3.87 12.61 -16.85
C LEU A 161 2.42 12.11 -17.00
N THR A 162 2.27 10.85 -17.40
CA THR A 162 1.00 10.13 -17.42
C THR A 162 0.97 9.12 -16.28
N ARG A 163 -0.09 9.15 -15.47
CA ARG A 163 -0.33 8.09 -14.48
C ARG A 163 -1.17 6.99 -15.11
N ILE A 164 -0.67 5.76 -15.06
CA ILE A 164 -1.38 4.55 -15.45
C ILE A 164 -1.88 3.85 -14.19
N SER A 165 -3.19 3.76 -14.00
CA SER A 165 -3.82 2.96 -12.94
C SER A 165 -4.31 1.64 -13.50
N VAL A 166 -4.12 0.56 -12.75
CA VAL A 166 -4.43 -0.81 -13.16
C VAL A 166 -5.26 -1.46 -12.06
N ALA A 167 -6.39 -2.03 -12.45
CA ALA A 167 -7.26 -2.81 -11.58
C ALA A 167 -7.59 -4.15 -12.22
N ARG A 168 -7.69 -5.21 -11.41
CA ARG A 168 -8.09 -6.53 -11.86
C ARG A 168 -9.61 -6.61 -11.93
N TYR A 169 -10.15 -6.90 -13.09
CA TYR A 169 -11.57 -7.10 -13.26
C TYR A 169 -11.99 -8.50 -12.77
N ARG A 170 -12.96 -8.56 -11.86
CA ARG A 170 -13.49 -9.78 -11.22
C ARG A 170 -14.79 -10.28 -11.84
N GLY A 171 -15.36 -9.56 -12.81
CA GLY A 171 -16.68 -9.88 -13.36
C GLY A 171 -17.82 -9.36 -12.50
N ALA A 172 -19.05 -9.73 -12.87
CA ALA A 172 -20.25 -9.31 -12.15
C ALA A 172 -20.35 -10.02 -10.79
N TYR A 173 -20.56 -9.25 -9.73
CA TYR A 173 -20.86 -9.79 -8.40
C TYR A 173 -22.33 -10.20 -8.33
N ALA A 174 -22.65 -11.28 -7.61
CA ALA A 174 -24.01 -11.83 -7.52
C ALA A 174 -25.02 -10.91 -6.78
N HIS A 175 -24.56 -9.85 -6.12
CA HIS A 175 -25.37 -8.99 -5.26
C HIS A 175 -25.24 -7.51 -5.65
N GLY A 176 -25.68 -7.18 -6.87
CA GLY A 176 -25.90 -5.80 -7.32
C GLY A 176 -24.99 -5.32 -8.45
N ASP A 177 -25.43 -4.27 -9.12
CA ASP A 177 -24.80 -3.67 -10.30
C ASP A 177 -23.87 -2.49 -9.88
N HIS A 178 -23.03 -2.75 -8.87
CA HIS A 178 -22.11 -1.73 -8.34
C HIS A 178 -20.72 -1.91 -8.96
N ASP A 179 -20.36 -0.99 -9.85
CA ASP A 179 -19.16 -1.06 -10.69
C ASP A 179 -17.85 -1.15 -9.89
N TYR A 180 -17.77 -0.50 -8.73
CA TYR A 180 -16.59 -0.54 -7.86
C TYR A 180 -16.38 -1.91 -7.18
N LEU A 181 -17.42 -2.75 -7.08
CA LEU A 181 -17.30 -4.12 -6.56
C LEU A 181 -16.73 -5.10 -7.59
N ARG A 182 -16.59 -4.68 -8.86
CA ARG A 182 -16.13 -5.53 -9.96
C ARG A 182 -14.64 -5.46 -10.22
N VAL A 183 -13.91 -4.61 -9.48
CA VAL A 183 -12.47 -4.43 -9.69
C VAL A 183 -11.71 -4.52 -8.37
N ASN A 184 -10.49 -5.08 -8.41
CA ASN A 184 -9.52 -4.87 -7.34
C ASN A 184 -8.43 -3.95 -7.86
N GLU A 185 -8.26 -2.80 -7.23
CA GLU A 185 -7.12 -1.92 -7.53
C GLU A 185 -5.81 -2.67 -7.28
N LEU A 186 -4.97 -2.75 -8.31
CA LEU A 186 -3.62 -3.31 -8.23
C LEU A 186 -2.56 -2.19 -8.04
N GLY A 187 -2.98 -0.93 -8.14
CA GLY A 187 -2.13 0.25 -8.05
C GLY A 187 -1.89 0.87 -9.41
N GLY A 188 -0.72 1.48 -9.60
CA GLY A 188 -0.38 2.15 -10.84
C GLY A 188 1.07 2.58 -10.89
N PHE A 189 1.46 3.19 -11.99
CA PHE A 189 2.80 3.72 -12.21
C PHE A 189 2.74 4.96 -13.08
N HIS A 190 3.82 5.74 -13.09
CA HIS A 190 3.95 6.88 -13.98
C HIS A 190 4.81 6.52 -15.18
N ALA A 191 4.45 7.08 -16.34
CA ALA A 191 5.21 6.99 -17.58
C ALA A 191 5.32 8.40 -18.18
N ALA A 192 6.45 8.68 -18.82
CA ALA A 192 6.70 9.95 -19.52
C ALA A 192 6.96 9.69 -21.01
N GLY A 193 6.02 8.99 -21.66
CA GLY A 193 6.12 8.56 -23.04
C GLY A 193 5.49 7.18 -23.27
N PRO A 194 5.76 6.57 -24.44
CA PRO A 194 5.23 5.27 -24.83
C PRO A 194 5.50 4.17 -23.80
N VAL A 195 4.51 3.29 -23.59
CA VAL A 195 4.61 2.13 -22.68
C VAL A 195 4.30 0.84 -23.42
N ALA A 196 5.08 -0.22 -23.17
CA ALA A 196 4.80 -1.54 -23.71
C ALA A 196 3.74 -2.27 -22.85
N VAL A 197 2.86 -3.05 -23.48
CA VAL A 197 1.89 -3.90 -22.76
C VAL A 197 2.61 -4.87 -21.81
N ASP A 198 3.75 -5.41 -22.22
CA ASP A 198 4.57 -6.31 -21.40
C ASP A 198 5.02 -5.68 -20.09
N GLU A 199 5.16 -4.36 -20.03
CA GLU A 199 5.47 -3.68 -18.77
C GLU A 199 4.31 -3.81 -17.78
N ILE A 200 3.07 -3.69 -18.25
CA ILE A 200 1.88 -3.86 -17.42
C ILE A 200 1.75 -5.32 -16.98
N VAL A 201 1.89 -6.27 -17.91
CA VAL A 201 1.81 -7.70 -17.62
C VAL A 201 2.89 -8.13 -16.62
N ARG A 202 4.13 -7.66 -16.79
CA ARG A 202 5.25 -7.96 -15.88
C ARG A 202 5.00 -7.41 -14.46
N ARG A 203 4.36 -6.23 -14.33
CA ARG A 203 4.09 -5.59 -13.04
C ARG A 203 2.87 -6.18 -12.33
N TYR A 204 1.81 -6.49 -13.06
CA TYR A 204 0.48 -6.77 -12.49
C TYR A 204 -0.10 -8.14 -12.86
N GLY A 205 0.63 -8.91 -13.66
CA GLY A 205 0.19 -10.18 -14.25
C GLY A 205 -0.77 -9.99 -15.42
N GLY A 206 -1.04 -11.09 -16.13
CA GLY A 206 -2.05 -11.12 -17.19
C GLY A 206 -3.50 -11.24 -16.67
N GLY A 207 -4.42 -11.33 -17.62
CA GLY A 207 -5.86 -11.54 -17.40
C GLY A 207 -6.71 -10.32 -17.77
N SER A 208 -7.94 -10.27 -17.25
CA SER A 208 -8.84 -9.14 -17.47
C SER A 208 -8.50 -7.96 -16.56
N LEU A 209 -8.08 -6.85 -17.15
CA LEU A 209 -7.63 -5.66 -16.45
C LEU A 209 -8.42 -4.43 -16.90
N ARG A 210 -8.79 -3.58 -15.94
CA ARG A 210 -9.19 -2.21 -16.19
C ARG A 210 -7.95 -1.33 -16.11
N ILE A 211 -7.70 -0.55 -17.15
CA ILE A 211 -6.52 0.31 -17.25
C ILE A 211 -6.99 1.72 -17.56
N THR A 212 -6.54 2.67 -16.74
CA THR A 212 -6.91 4.09 -16.85
C THR A 212 -5.66 4.93 -16.94
N ALA A 213 -5.60 5.81 -17.94
CA ALA A 213 -4.53 6.78 -18.10
C ALA A 213 -5.01 8.18 -17.71
N TYR A 214 -4.30 8.80 -16.78
CA TYR A 214 -4.54 10.16 -16.33
C TYR A 214 -3.39 11.05 -16.80
N GLY A 215 -3.72 12.26 -17.25
CA GLY A 215 -2.76 13.35 -17.34
C GLY A 215 -2.27 13.81 -15.96
N PHE A 216 -1.47 14.87 -15.95
CA PHE A 216 -0.96 15.47 -14.72
C PHE A 216 -2.08 16.05 -13.84
N ASP A 217 -3.13 16.58 -14.45
CA ASP A 217 -4.30 17.06 -13.72
C ASP A 217 -5.19 15.89 -13.26
N PRO A 218 -5.63 15.87 -11.99
CA PRO A 218 -6.42 14.77 -11.43
C PRO A 218 -7.79 14.55 -12.10
N GLY A 219 -8.33 15.55 -12.81
CA GLY A 219 -9.52 15.41 -13.66
C GLY A 219 -9.25 15.03 -15.11
N GLY A 220 -7.97 14.92 -15.51
CA GLY A 220 -7.54 14.73 -16.89
C GLY A 220 -7.48 13.26 -17.31
N VAL A 221 -8.58 12.51 -17.17
CA VAL A 221 -8.66 11.15 -17.73
C VAL A 221 -8.45 11.25 -19.25
N ARG A 222 -7.36 10.68 -19.74
CA ARG A 222 -7.07 10.60 -21.18
C ARG A 222 -7.91 9.50 -21.82
N TRP A 223 -7.95 8.35 -21.17
CA TRP A 223 -8.75 7.20 -21.55
C TRP A 223 -8.86 6.20 -20.41
N GLU A 224 -9.93 5.43 -20.44
CA GLU A 224 -10.20 4.29 -19.55
C GLU A 224 -10.70 3.13 -20.40
N MET A 225 -10.17 1.93 -20.14
CA MET A 225 -10.44 0.75 -20.96
C MET A 225 -10.51 -0.51 -20.11
N LEU A 226 -11.33 -1.47 -20.54
CA LEU A 226 -11.29 -2.84 -20.03
C LEU A 226 -10.65 -3.74 -21.09
N VAL A 227 -9.63 -4.48 -20.72
CA VAL A 227 -8.89 -5.37 -21.61
C VAL A 227 -9.01 -6.77 -21.08
N ASP A 228 -9.59 -7.66 -21.89
CA ASP A 228 -9.76 -9.07 -21.54
C ASP A 228 -8.56 -9.90 -22.05
N GLY A 229 -8.09 -10.83 -21.23
CA GLY A 229 -7.09 -11.81 -21.64
C GLY A 229 -5.70 -11.21 -21.96
N LEU A 230 -5.27 -10.18 -21.23
CA LEU A 230 -3.93 -9.61 -21.40
C LEU A 230 -2.88 -10.72 -21.17
N THR A 231 -2.01 -10.95 -22.15
CA THR A 231 -0.96 -11.99 -22.10
C THR A 231 0.41 -11.38 -22.34
N PRO A 232 1.49 -12.00 -21.81
CA PRO A 232 2.85 -11.62 -22.19
C PRO A 232 3.00 -11.84 -23.71
N ALA A 233 3.64 -10.88 -24.39
CA ALA A 233 4.03 -11.07 -25.79
C ALA A 233 5.04 -12.22 -25.97
#